data_AF-A0A4R2S1S7-F1
#
_entry.id   AF-A0A4R2S1S7-F1
#
_cell.length_a   1.000
_cell.length_b   1.000
_cell.length_c   1.000
_cell.angle_alpha   90.00
_cell.angle_beta   90.00
_cell.angle_gamma   90.00
#
_symmetry.space_group_name_H-M   'P 1'
#
loop_
_entity.id
_entity.type
_entity.pdbx_description
1 polymer ?
#
loop_
_entity_poly.entity_id
_entity_poly.type
_entity_poly.pdbx_seq_one_letter_code
_entity_poly.pdbx_strand_id
1 'polypeptide(L)'
;MLKKPILALTASLFLLTAATGCSFVKDQVNATAIADDMHKIVEKANKNEDLSTKSDEQLSEFEKMIKGKITSDVIKKAQPHLDNALKEAKAYSEATKKVESDIPKLKGLAAKFTDTEIKKLADQFVADFEKSIKLDIQRGALQEQYIEANGKYLKSLGKDDKSVNDVVEKYNNSSSQATAGTEQFNKSWEEFNKKVTGEQVTK
;
A
#
# COMPACT_ATOMS: atom_id res chain seq x y z
N MET A 1 58.68 -24.12 -46.67
CA MET A 1 57.68 -24.05 -45.57
C MET A 1 57.38 -22.59 -45.27
N LEU A 2 56.22 -22.07 -45.70
CA LEU A 2 55.74 -20.74 -45.31
C LEU A 2 54.49 -20.94 -44.44
N LYS A 3 54.63 -20.68 -43.14
CA LYS A 3 53.54 -20.71 -42.16
C LYS A 3 52.64 -19.49 -42.40
N LYS A 4 51.34 -19.70 -42.63
CA LYS A 4 50.32 -18.68 -42.30
C LYS A 4 50.22 -18.62 -40.77
N PRO A 5 49.93 -17.44 -40.18
CA PRO A 5 48.69 -17.43 -39.39
C PRO A 5 47.90 -16.12 -39.45
N ILE A 6 46.57 -16.29 -39.57
CA ILE A 6 45.58 -15.76 -38.62
C ILE A 6 45.76 -14.28 -38.26
N LEU A 7 45.27 -13.38 -39.12
CA LEU A 7 45.14 -11.95 -38.83
C LEU A 7 43.74 -11.42 -39.17
N ALA A 8 42.74 -12.30 -39.09
CA ALA A 8 41.35 -12.00 -39.41
C ALA A 8 40.36 -12.49 -38.33
N LEU A 9 40.79 -12.55 -37.06
CA LEU A 9 39.92 -12.98 -35.95
C LEU A 9 39.76 -11.95 -34.81
N THR A 10 40.47 -10.83 -34.84
CA THR A 10 40.43 -9.83 -33.75
C THR A 10 39.50 -8.64 -34.03
N ALA A 11 39.14 -8.39 -35.28
CA ALA A 11 38.17 -7.33 -35.64
C ALA A 11 36.71 -7.76 -35.42
N SER A 12 36.42 -9.06 -35.39
CA SER A 12 35.07 -9.61 -35.21
C SER A 12 34.61 -9.63 -33.75
N LEU A 13 35.54 -9.51 -32.79
CA LEU A 13 35.23 -9.55 -31.35
C LEU A 13 34.80 -8.18 -30.79
N PHE A 14 35.22 -7.07 -31.39
CA PHE A 14 34.89 -5.71 -30.94
C PHE A 14 33.48 -5.25 -31.37
N LEU A 15 32.90 -5.85 -32.42
CA LEU A 15 31.53 -5.54 -32.85
C LEU A 15 30.46 -6.24 -31.99
N LEU A 16 30.80 -7.33 -31.30
CA LEU A 16 29.89 -8.04 -30.39
C LEU A 16 29.75 -7.37 -29.02
N THR A 17 30.76 -6.61 -28.57
CA THR A 17 30.71 -5.88 -27.28
C THR A 17 30.06 -4.50 -27.41
N ALA A 18 30.17 -3.85 -28.58
CA ALA A 18 29.51 -2.56 -28.82
C ALA A 18 27.99 -2.69 -29.08
N ALA A 19 27.54 -3.80 -29.69
CA ALA A 19 26.13 -4.04 -29.96
C ALA A 19 25.32 -4.53 -28.74
N THR A 20 25.98 -5.18 -27.77
CA THR A 20 25.32 -5.69 -26.55
C THR A 20 25.24 -4.64 -25.43
N GLY A 21 26.17 -3.68 -25.38
CA GLY A 21 26.19 -2.61 -24.38
C GLY A 21 25.07 -1.56 -24.54
N CYS A 22 24.62 -1.27 -25.76
CA CYS A 22 23.54 -0.31 -25.98
C CYS A 22 22.15 -0.88 -25.63
N SER A 23 21.92 -2.18 -25.86
CA SER A 23 20.65 -2.81 -25.50
C SER A 23 20.51 -2.92 -23.98
N PHE A 24 21.58 -3.34 -23.29
CA PHE A 24 21.56 -3.47 -21.83
C PHE A 24 21.25 -2.15 -21.10
N VAL A 25 21.86 -1.03 -21.53
CA VAL A 25 21.60 0.29 -20.95
C VAL A 25 20.19 0.78 -21.27
N LYS A 26 19.69 0.56 -22.49
CA LYS A 26 18.33 0.94 -22.88
C LYS A 26 17.27 0.13 -22.12
N ASP A 27 17.51 -1.16 -21.93
CA ASP A 27 16.62 -2.06 -21.19
C ASP A 27 16.60 -1.71 -19.71
N GLN A 28 17.74 -1.32 -19.12
CA GLN A 28 17.82 -0.86 -17.74
C GLN A 28 17.13 0.50 -17.53
N VAL A 29 17.34 1.48 -18.41
CA VAL A 29 16.65 2.79 -18.35
C VAL A 29 15.14 2.62 -18.48
N ASN A 30 14.68 1.68 -19.32
CA ASN A 30 13.26 1.35 -19.45
C ASN A 30 12.72 0.67 -18.17
N ALA A 31 13.48 -0.24 -17.55
CA ALA A 31 13.10 -0.91 -16.31
C ALA A 31 12.93 0.10 -15.15
N THR A 32 13.87 1.04 -14.98
CA THR A 32 13.76 2.11 -13.97
C THR A 32 12.56 3.00 -14.22
N ALA A 33 12.32 3.44 -15.47
CA ALA A 33 11.16 4.27 -15.79
C ALA A 33 9.81 3.56 -15.52
N ILE A 34 9.74 2.25 -15.78
CA ILE A 34 8.56 1.44 -15.44
C ILE A 34 8.39 1.39 -13.91
N ALA A 35 9.48 1.16 -13.15
CA ALA A 35 9.44 1.14 -11.70
C ALA A 35 9.02 2.50 -11.10
N ASP A 36 9.47 3.62 -11.65
CA ASP A 36 9.04 4.97 -11.23
C ASP A 36 7.53 5.17 -11.41
N ASP A 37 6.97 4.68 -12.52
CA ASP A 37 5.53 4.75 -12.76
C ASP A 37 4.73 3.85 -11.81
N MET A 38 5.30 2.72 -11.38
CA MET A 38 4.72 1.89 -10.32
C MET A 38 4.82 2.60 -8.96
N HIS A 39 5.95 3.25 -8.66
CA HIS A 39 6.17 3.99 -7.42
C HIS A 39 5.14 5.11 -7.22
N LYS A 40 4.81 5.87 -8.27
CA LYS A 40 3.75 6.91 -8.21
C LYS A 40 2.39 6.37 -7.76
N ILE A 41 2.09 5.09 -8.02
CA ILE A 41 0.82 4.47 -7.57
C ILE A 41 0.93 4.10 -6.09
N VAL A 42 2.07 3.58 -5.65
CA VAL A 42 2.37 3.32 -4.23
C VAL A 42 2.32 4.61 -3.41
N GLU A 43 2.91 5.71 -3.90
CA GLU A 43 2.86 7.01 -3.21
C GLU A 43 1.44 7.54 -3.01
N LYS A 44 0.52 7.29 -3.95
CA LYS A 44 -0.88 7.65 -3.77
C LYS A 44 -1.52 6.86 -2.64
N ALA A 45 -1.17 5.58 -2.48
CA ALA A 45 -1.65 4.76 -1.38
C ALA A 45 -1.13 5.27 -0.04
N ASN A 46 0.18 5.56 0.06
CA ASN A 46 0.80 6.07 1.28
C ASN A 46 0.21 7.42 1.74
N LYS A 47 -0.15 8.29 0.79
CA LYS A 47 -0.82 9.57 1.10
C LYS A 47 -2.20 9.38 1.76
N ASN A 48 -2.84 8.23 1.59
CA ASN A 48 -4.11 7.94 2.22
C ASN A 48 -3.95 7.53 3.70
N GLU A 49 -2.77 7.06 4.13
CA GLU A 49 -2.56 6.61 5.53
C GLU A 49 -2.84 7.73 6.54
N ASP A 50 -2.51 8.98 6.20
CA ASP A 50 -2.78 10.16 7.03
C ASP A 50 -4.28 10.30 7.39
N LEU A 51 -5.19 9.91 6.49
CA LEU A 51 -6.64 9.91 6.77
C LEU A 51 -7.00 8.85 7.81
N SER A 52 -6.42 7.65 7.70
CA SER A 52 -6.64 6.58 8.69
C SER A 52 -6.10 6.98 10.05
N THR A 53 -4.89 7.55 10.11
CA THR A 53 -4.27 8.03 11.36
C THR A 53 -5.13 9.11 12.00
N LYS A 54 -5.60 10.10 11.24
CA LYS A 54 -6.50 11.14 11.75
C LYS A 54 -7.81 10.58 12.28
N SER A 55 -8.39 9.59 11.59
CA SER A 55 -9.58 8.88 12.08
C SER A 55 -9.33 8.22 13.44
N ASP A 56 -8.22 7.49 13.57
CA ASP A 56 -7.87 6.81 14.83
C ASP A 56 -7.55 7.80 15.97
N GLU A 57 -6.91 8.92 15.67
CA GLU A 57 -6.66 10.00 16.63
C GLU A 57 -7.98 10.58 17.17
N GLN A 58 -8.91 10.91 16.28
CA GLN A 58 -10.23 11.43 16.67
C GLN A 58 -11.01 10.40 17.49
N LEU A 59 -10.95 9.13 17.10
CA LEU A 59 -11.59 8.05 17.82
C LEU A 59 -10.98 7.83 19.21
N SER A 60 -9.65 7.93 19.34
CA SER A 60 -8.96 7.85 20.63
C SER A 60 -9.35 9.00 21.57
N GLU A 61 -9.47 10.22 21.06
CA GLU A 61 -9.95 11.36 21.84
C GLU A 61 -11.40 11.16 22.30
N PHE A 62 -12.28 10.67 21.41
CA PHE A 62 -13.62 10.26 21.78
C PHE A 62 -13.62 9.22 22.92
N GLU A 63 -12.84 8.13 22.77
CA GLU A 63 -12.77 7.04 23.74
C GLU A 63 -12.29 7.51 25.11
N LYS A 64 -11.35 8.47 25.17
CA LYS A 64 -10.91 9.09 26.43
C LYS A 64 -12.04 9.84 27.12
N MET A 65 -12.91 10.51 26.37
CA MET A 65 -14.02 11.32 26.93
C MET A 65 -15.16 10.48 27.49
N ILE A 66 -15.38 9.28 26.95
CA ILE A 66 -16.45 8.38 27.40
C ILE A 66 -16.02 7.43 28.51
N LYS A 67 -14.81 7.57 29.07
CA LYS A 67 -14.36 6.82 30.25
C LYS A 67 -15.16 7.24 31.48
N GLY A 68 -16.22 6.49 31.79
CA GLY A 68 -17.04 6.67 32.98
C GLY A 68 -18.51 6.95 32.66
N LYS A 69 -19.17 7.74 33.51
CA LYS A 69 -20.60 8.03 33.33
C LYS A 69 -20.81 8.97 32.13
N ILE A 70 -21.53 8.49 31.13
CA ILE A 70 -21.92 9.32 29.97
C ILE A 70 -23.04 10.27 30.40
N THR A 71 -22.74 11.58 30.37
CA THR A 71 -23.69 12.66 30.65
C THR A 71 -23.97 13.47 29.38
N SER A 72 -24.96 14.36 29.41
CA SER A 72 -25.24 15.26 28.28
C SER A 72 -24.04 16.13 27.90
N ASP A 73 -23.20 16.53 28.86
CA ASP A 73 -22.02 17.35 28.58
C ASP A 73 -20.90 16.52 27.94
N VAL A 74 -20.75 15.26 28.35
CA VAL A 74 -19.83 14.32 27.69
C VAL A 74 -20.26 14.12 26.24
N ILE A 75 -21.56 13.91 25.97
CA ILE A 75 -22.07 13.76 24.60
C ILE A 75 -21.70 14.97 23.73
N LYS A 76 -21.96 16.20 24.22
CA LYS A 76 -21.67 17.41 23.44
C LYS A 76 -20.19 17.56 23.10
N LYS A 77 -19.29 17.13 23.98
CA LYS A 77 -17.83 17.18 23.77
C LYS A 77 -17.32 16.05 22.89
N ALA A 78 -17.88 14.85 23.06
CA ALA A 78 -17.43 13.64 22.39
C ALA A 78 -17.98 13.48 20.96
N GLN A 79 -19.18 14.01 20.68
CA GLN A 79 -19.83 13.88 19.37
C GLN A 79 -19.01 14.47 18.20
N PRO A 80 -18.40 15.67 18.30
CA PRO A 80 -17.56 16.20 17.22
C PRO A 80 -16.37 15.30 16.87
N HIS A 81 -15.80 14.60 17.85
CA HIS A 81 -14.70 13.66 17.63
C HIS A 81 -15.17 12.42 16.85
N LEU A 82 -16.35 11.87 17.18
CA LEU A 82 -16.94 10.79 16.38
C LEU A 82 -17.28 11.24 14.96
N ASP A 83 -17.85 12.43 14.80
CA ASP A 83 -18.22 12.95 13.47
C ASP A 83 -16.97 13.16 12.59
N ASN A 84 -15.89 13.69 13.18
CA ASN A 84 -14.60 13.83 12.49
C ASN A 84 -13.98 12.46 12.18
N ALA A 85 -13.97 11.52 13.12
CA ALA A 85 -13.48 10.17 12.88
C ALA A 85 -14.22 9.52 11.71
N LEU A 86 -15.55 9.60 11.69
CA LEU A 86 -16.37 9.02 10.61
C LEU A 86 -16.09 9.68 9.26
N LYS A 87 -15.88 11.00 9.25
CA LYS A 87 -15.53 11.74 8.04
C LYS A 87 -14.19 11.28 7.47
N GLU A 88 -13.16 11.20 8.31
CA GLU A 88 -11.82 10.78 7.88
C GLU A 88 -11.79 9.29 7.47
N ALA A 89 -12.49 8.41 8.20
CA ALA A 89 -12.62 6.99 7.84
C ALA A 89 -13.29 6.81 6.47
N LYS A 90 -14.36 7.56 6.18
CA LYS A 90 -15.01 7.55 4.86
C LYS A 90 -14.09 8.05 3.76
N ALA A 91 -13.37 9.14 4.02
CA ALA A 91 -12.40 9.67 3.07
C ALA A 91 -11.29 8.65 2.77
N TYR A 92 -10.78 7.96 3.79
CA TYR A 92 -9.82 6.85 3.65
C TYR A 92 -10.39 5.73 2.78
N SER A 93 -11.57 5.20 3.11
CA SER A 93 -12.25 4.14 2.33
C SER A 93 -12.42 4.52 0.85
N GLU A 94 -12.84 5.75 0.57
CA GLU A 94 -12.98 6.26 -0.81
C GLU A 94 -11.65 6.39 -1.53
N ALA A 95 -10.62 6.90 -0.85
CA ALA A 95 -9.29 7.07 -1.43
C ALA A 95 -8.62 5.73 -1.73
N THR A 96 -8.75 4.75 -0.84
CA THR A 96 -8.23 3.38 -1.03
C THR A 96 -8.93 2.67 -2.19
N LYS A 97 -10.25 2.84 -2.36
CA LYS A 97 -10.97 2.33 -3.56
C LYS A 97 -10.48 2.95 -4.87
N LYS A 98 -10.05 4.22 -4.86
CA LYS A 98 -9.43 4.84 -6.04
C LYS A 98 -8.09 4.19 -6.37
N VAL A 99 -7.29 3.84 -5.36
CA VAL A 99 -6.04 3.08 -5.56
C VAL A 99 -6.32 1.68 -6.10
N GLU A 100 -7.37 1.00 -5.63
CA GLU A 100 -7.80 -0.30 -6.19
C GLU A 100 -8.01 -0.23 -7.70
N SER A 101 -8.59 0.87 -8.20
CA SER A 101 -8.80 1.09 -9.64
C SER A 101 -7.50 1.25 -10.45
N ASP A 102 -6.37 1.57 -9.80
CA ASP A 102 -5.04 1.65 -10.42
C ASP A 102 -4.34 0.25 -10.49
N ILE A 103 -4.86 -0.80 -9.85
CA ILE A 103 -4.26 -2.15 -9.86
C ILE A 103 -4.11 -2.75 -11.27
N PRO A 104 -5.10 -2.67 -12.18
CA PRO A 104 -4.92 -3.14 -13.56
C PRO A 104 -3.76 -2.43 -14.28
N LYS A 105 -3.53 -1.15 -13.98
CA LYS A 105 -2.39 -0.40 -14.53
C LYS A 105 -1.07 -0.95 -13.99
N LEU A 106 -0.97 -1.25 -12.69
CA LEU A 106 0.20 -1.91 -12.10
C LEU A 106 0.49 -3.26 -12.75
N LYS A 107 -0.53 -4.10 -12.97
CA LYS A 107 -0.39 -5.38 -13.70
C LYS A 107 0.15 -5.16 -15.12
N GLY A 108 -0.35 -4.14 -15.81
CA GLY A 108 0.12 -3.77 -17.14
C GLY A 108 1.58 -3.28 -17.15
N LEU A 109 2.03 -2.59 -16.09
CA LEU A 109 3.43 -2.18 -15.93
C LEU A 109 4.34 -3.37 -15.64
N ALA A 110 3.95 -4.25 -14.71
CA ALA A 110 4.70 -5.45 -14.37
C ALA A 110 4.92 -6.37 -15.58
N ALA A 111 3.93 -6.45 -16.49
CA ALA A 111 4.03 -7.25 -17.70
C ALA A 111 5.06 -6.73 -18.72
N LYS A 112 5.55 -5.47 -18.59
CA LYS A 112 6.52 -4.88 -19.52
C LYS A 112 7.97 -5.28 -19.21
N PHE A 113 8.24 -5.86 -18.04
CA PHE A 113 9.57 -6.35 -17.71
C PHE A 113 9.90 -7.60 -18.54
N THR A 114 11.02 -7.56 -19.24
CA THR A 114 11.52 -8.64 -20.10
C THR A 114 12.47 -9.58 -19.36
N ASP A 115 13.18 -9.08 -18.35
CA ASP A 115 14.00 -9.90 -17.46
C ASP A 115 13.09 -10.77 -16.57
N THR A 116 13.30 -12.09 -16.63
CA THR A 116 12.45 -13.08 -15.94
C THR A 116 12.43 -12.90 -14.43
N GLU A 117 13.57 -12.54 -13.82
CA GLU A 117 13.68 -12.40 -12.37
C GLU A 117 13.02 -11.11 -11.90
N ILE A 118 13.29 -9.98 -12.57
CA ILE A 118 12.63 -8.70 -12.32
C ILE A 118 11.13 -8.84 -12.52
N LYS A 119 10.69 -9.50 -13.60
CA LYS A 119 9.27 -9.71 -13.88
C LYS A 119 8.61 -10.51 -12.76
N LYS A 120 9.25 -11.58 -12.27
CA LYS A 120 8.73 -12.38 -11.16
C LYS A 120 8.57 -11.53 -9.89
N LEU A 121 9.54 -10.69 -9.56
CA LEU A 121 9.47 -9.78 -8.41
C LEU A 121 8.39 -8.72 -8.59
N ALA A 122 8.25 -8.15 -9.79
CA ALA A 122 7.21 -7.18 -10.12
C ALA A 122 5.82 -7.80 -9.98
N ASP A 123 5.60 -9.01 -10.52
CA ASP A 123 4.34 -9.73 -10.41
C ASP A 123 3.99 -10.02 -8.94
N GLN A 124 4.98 -10.41 -8.12
CA GLN A 124 4.81 -10.65 -6.69
C GLN A 124 4.46 -9.37 -5.93
N PHE A 125 5.18 -8.27 -6.19
CA PHE A 125 4.87 -6.95 -5.64
C PHE A 125 3.42 -6.55 -5.96
N VAL A 126 3.00 -6.66 -7.22
CA VAL A 126 1.63 -6.26 -7.61
C VAL A 126 0.57 -7.13 -6.93
N ALA A 127 0.83 -8.42 -6.77
CA ALA A 127 -0.07 -9.34 -6.08
C ALA A 127 -0.19 -8.99 -4.58
N ASP A 128 0.93 -8.72 -3.90
CA ASP A 128 0.93 -8.35 -2.48
C ASP A 128 0.33 -6.96 -2.26
N PHE A 129 0.59 -6.00 -3.15
CA PHE A 129 -0.05 -4.68 -3.12
C PHE A 129 -1.57 -4.79 -3.29
N GLU A 130 -2.05 -5.56 -4.28
CA GLU A 130 -3.48 -5.82 -4.47
C GLU A 130 -4.11 -6.44 -3.21
N LYS A 131 -3.43 -7.38 -2.57
CA LYS A 131 -3.90 -8.00 -1.33
C LYS A 131 -3.96 -6.99 -0.18
N SER A 132 -2.92 -6.17 -0.01
CA SER A 132 -2.88 -5.10 1.00
C SER A 132 -4.02 -4.10 0.82
N ILE A 133 -4.24 -3.61 -0.41
CA ILE A 133 -5.35 -2.68 -0.71
C ILE A 133 -6.72 -3.30 -0.39
N LYS A 134 -6.94 -4.58 -0.70
CA LYS A 134 -8.20 -5.27 -0.36
C LYS A 134 -8.42 -5.38 1.15
N LEU A 135 -7.35 -5.68 1.91
CA LEU A 135 -7.41 -5.72 3.36
C LEU A 135 -7.69 -4.33 3.95
N ASP A 136 -7.11 -3.28 3.36
CA ASP A 136 -7.37 -1.90 3.77
C ASP A 136 -8.80 -1.44 3.50
N ILE A 137 -9.40 -1.85 2.38
CA ILE A 137 -10.82 -1.61 2.09
C ILE A 137 -11.71 -2.30 3.13
N GLN A 138 -11.40 -3.55 3.49
CA GLN A 138 -12.12 -4.29 4.52
C GLN A 138 -11.98 -3.62 5.89
N ARG A 139 -10.75 -3.20 6.24
CA ARG A 139 -10.45 -2.47 7.49
C ARG A 139 -11.22 -1.16 7.56
N GLY A 140 -11.19 -0.35 6.50
CA GLY A 140 -11.90 0.93 6.43
C GLY A 140 -13.40 0.78 6.63
N ALA A 141 -14.02 -0.22 5.98
CA ALA A 141 -15.44 -0.52 6.17
C ALA A 141 -15.78 -0.93 7.61
N LEU A 142 -14.90 -1.67 8.28
CA LEU A 142 -15.07 -2.05 9.69
C LEU A 142 -14.80 -0.88 10.65
N GLN A 143 -13.87 0.02 10.31
CA GLN A 143 -13.63 1.25 11.07
C GLN A 143 -14.88 2.13 11.07
N GLU A 144 -15.51 2.33 9.91
CA GLU A 144 -16.77 3.06 9.79
C GLU A 144 -17.86 2.44 10.66
N GLN A 145 -18.04 1.11 10.61
CA GLN A 145 -19.00 0.40 11.46
C GLN A 145 -18.69 0.56 12.96
N TYR A 146 -17.40 0.54 13.34
CA TYR A 146 -16.97 0.69 14.72
C TYR A 146 -17.29 2.10 15.25
N ILE A 147 -17.03 3.13 14.44
CA ILE A 147 -17.36 4.52 14.77
C ILE A 147 -18.88 4.70 14.88
N GLU A 148 -19.66 4.12 13.96
CA GLU A 148 -21.13 4.17 14.01
C GLU A 148 -21.70 3.45 15.24
N ALA A 149 -21.14 2.30 15.62
CA ALA A 149 -21.51 1.59 16.84
C ALA A 149 -21.23 2.45 18.09
N ASN A 150 -20.07 3.11 18.15
CA ASN A 150 -19.74 4.06 19.21
C ASN A 150 -20.70 5.26 19.24
N GLY A 151 -21.17 5.74 18.08
CA GLY A 151 -22.21 6.76 18.00
C GLY A 151 -23.56 6.32 18.58
N LYS A 152 -23.95 5.05 18.38
CA LYS A 152 -25.15 4.47 19.01
C LYS A 152 -24.97 4.32 20.52
N TYR A 153 -23.81 3.83 20.95
CA TYR A 153 -23.45 3.72 22.36
C TYR A 153 -23.53 5.09 23.07
N LEU A 154 -22.94 6.13 22.48
CA LEU A 154 -22.99 7.50 23.00
C LEU A 154 -24.43 8.02 23.14
N LYS A 155 -25.26 7.85 22.08
CA LYS A 155 -26.67 8.30 22.07
C LYS A 155 -27.55 7.55 23.07
N SER A 156 -27.22 6.29 23.36
CA SER A 156 -27.93 5.47 24.37
C SER A 156 -27.53 5.78 25.82
N LEU A 157 -26.64 6.77 26.05
CA LEU A 157 -26.02 7.05 27.35
C LEU A 157 -25.24 5.85 27.89
N GLY A 158 -24.65 5.05 26.99
CA GLY A 158 -23.84 3.89 27.34
C GLY A 158 -24.63 2.64 27.75
N LYS A 159 -25.92 2.57 27.40
CA LYS A 159 -26.79 1.43 27.76
C LYS A 159 -26.79 0.30 26.74
N ASP A 160 -26.36 0.56 25.51
CA ASP A 160 -26.33 -0.42 24.40
C ASP A 160 -24.89 -0.65 23.92
N ASP A 161 -24.15 -1.50 24.64
CA ASP A 161 -22.73 -1.81 24.41
C ASP A 161 -22.50 -3.04 23.51
N LYS A 162 -23.52 -3.90 23.34
CA LYS A 162 -23.42 -5.12 22.53
C LYS A 162 -22.96 -4.85 21.10
N SER A 163 -23.50 -3.79 20.48
CA SER A 163 -23.15 -3.42 19.10
C SER A 163 -21.70 -2.95 18.96
N VAL A 164 -21.10 -2.41 20.01
CA VAL A 164 -19.69 -1.97 20.01
C VAL A 164 -18.77 -3.19 20.14
N ASN A 165 -19.07 -4.08 21.09
CA ASN A 165 -18.24 -5.26 21.35
C ASN A 165 -18.14 -6.20 20.14
N ASP A 166 -19.25 -6.46 19.45
CA ASP A 166 -19.28 -7.33 18.26
C ASP A 166 -18.47 -6.78 17.09
N VAL A 167 -18.35 -5.45 16.99
CA VAL A 167 -17.63 -4.78 15.91
C VAL A 167 -16.15 -4.60 16.27
N VAL A 168 -15.82 -4.38 17.55
CA VAL A 168 -14.43 -4.16 17.98
C VAL A 168 -13.55 -5.37 17.70
N GLU A 169 -14.05 -6.58 17.93
CA GLU A 169 -13.27 -7.80 17.66
C GLU A 169 -12.98 -7.96 16.16
N LYS A 170 -14.00 -7.74 15.32
CA LYS A 170 -13.86 -7.78 13.85
C LYS A 170 -12.90 -6.72 13.36
N TYR A 171 -13.01 -5.50 13.88
CA TYR A 171 -12.13 -4.40 13.55
C TYR A 171 -10.68 -4.70 13.94
N ASN A 172 -10.43 -5.15 15.18
CA ASN A 172 -9.09 -5.49 15.66
C ASN A 172 -8.44 -6.62 14.85
N ASN A 173 -9.22 -7.65 14.52
CA ASN A 173 -8.74 -8.73 13.67
C ASN A 173 -8.41 -8.22 12.24
N SER A 174 -9.30 -7.43 11.63
CA SER A 174 -9.06 -6.85 10.30
C SER A 174 -7.87 -5.89 10.29
N SER A 175 -7.66 -5.12 11.36
CA SER A 175 -6.53 -4.23 11.52
C SER A 175 -5.22 -5.02 11.57
N SER A 176 -5.18 -6.09 12.37
CA SER A 176 -4.03 -6.99 12.44
C SER A 176 -3.70 -7.64 11.10
N GLN A 177 -4.73 -8.05 10.35
CA GLN A 177 -4.56 -8.60 8.99
C GLN A 177 -4.04 -7.56 8.00
N ALA A 178 -4.55 -6.33 8.04
CA ALA A 178 -4.09 -5.23 7.19
C ALA A 178 -2.62 -4.87 7.47
N THR A 179 -2.21 -4.82 8.74
CA THR A 179 -0.80 -4.62 9.13
C THR A 179 0.09 -5.72 8.55
N ALA A 180 -0.27 -7.00 8.76
CA ALA A 180 0.49 -8.11 8.21
C ALA A 180 0.55 -8.11 6.67
N GLY A 181 -0.54 -7.70 6.01
CA GLY A 181 -0.60 -7.51 4.56
C GLY A 181 0.34 -6.41 4.08
N THR A 182 0.36 -5.28 4.79
CA THR A 182 1.25 -4.13 4.50
C THR A 182 2.72 -4.50 4.70
N GLU A 183 3.06 -5.24 5.75
CA GLU A 183 4.42 -5.75 5.97
C GLU A 183 4.88 -6.67 4.83
N GLN A 184 4.00 -7.55 4.36
CA GLN A 184 4.30 -8.43 3.23
C GLN A 184 4.49 -7.64 1.93
N PHE A 185 3.62 -6.68 1.65
CA PHE A 185 3.76 -5.75 0.53
C PHE A 185 5.09 -4.98 0.60
N ASN A 186 5.44 -4.41 1.76
CA ASN A 186 6.68 -3.65 1.91
C ASN A 186 7.92 -4.49 1.63
N LYS A 187 7.92 -5.78 2.02
CA LYS A 187 9.01 -6.70 1.70
C LYS A 187 9.14 -6.92 0.19
N SER A 188 8.05 -7.25 -0.50
CA SER A 188 8.10 -7.49 -1.95
C SER A 188 8.39 -6.21 -2.74
N TRP A 189 7.95 -5.06 -2.25
CA TRP A 189 8.30 -3.75 -2.80
C TRP A 189 9.80 -3.44 -2.65
N GLU A 190 10.39 -3.69 -1.49
CA GLU A 190 11.82 -3.50 -1.26
C GLU A 190 12.67 -4.44 -2.13
N GLU A 191 12.29 -5.73 -2.21
CA GLU A 191 12.99 -6.71 -3.04
C GLU A 191 12.96 -6.33 -4.54
N PHE A 192 11.79 -5.90 -5.04
CA PHE A 192 11.63 -5.44 -6.41
C PHE A 192 12.49 -4.20 -6.70
N ASN A 193 12.41 -3.15 -5.87
CA ASN A 193 13.17 -1.92 -6.10
C ASN A 193 14.67 -2.14 -6.01
N LYS A 194 15.14 -2.90 -5.02
CA LYS A 194 16.55 -3.22 -4.89
C LYS A 194 17.08 -3.92 -6.13
N LYS A 195 16.28 -4.77 -6.77
CA LYS A 195 16.66 -5.45 -8.01
C LYS A 195 16.69 -4.51 -9.22
N VAL A 196 15.71 -3.62 -9.34
CA VAL A 196 15.56 -2.76 -10.54
C VAL A 196 16.44 -1.51 -10.49
N THR A 197 16.59 -0.90 -9.31
CA THR A 197 17.26 0.41 -9.14
C THR A 197 18.60 0.29 -8.43
N GLY A 198 18.84 -0.78 -7.67
CA GLY A 198 19.98 -0.90 -6.77
C GLY A 198 19.85 -0.10 -5.47
N GLU A 199 18.74 0.64 -5.29
CA GLU A 199 18.48 1.48 -4.12
C GLU A 199 17.62 0.72 -3.09
N GLN A 200 17.85 1.02 -1.81
CA GLN A 200 16.91 0.65 -0.74
C GLN A 200 15.78 1.68 -0.70
N VAL A 201 14.54 1.20 -0.64
CA VAL A 201 13.39 2.08 -0.44
C VAL A 201 13.49 2.67 0.97
N THR A 202 13.63 4.00 1.07
CA THR A 202 13.59 4.67 2.37
C THR A 202 12.15 4.68 2.86
N LYS A 203 11.95 4.16 4.08
CA LYS A 203 10.63 4.12 4.74
C LYS A 203 10.12 5.52 5.07
#